data_AF-A0A9E4C7U6-F1
#
_entry.id   AF-A0A9E4C7U6-F1
#
_cell.length_a   1.000
_cell.length_b   1.000
_cell.length_c   1.000
_cell.angle_alpha   90.00
_cell.angle_beta   90.00
_cell.angle_gamma   90.00
#
_symmetry.space_group_name_H-M   'P 1'
#
loop_
_entity.id
_entity.type
_entity.pdbx_description
1 polymer ?
#
loop_
_entity_poly.entity_id
_entity_poly.type
_entity_poly.pdbx_seq_one_letter_code
_entity_poly.pdbx_strand_id
1 'polypeptide(L)' 'VAAYCGAAGWVDVDPTNNVRASTDHIPLAYGRDYNDVAPIRGVFLGGGAHHLKVSVDVCPQE' A
#
# COMPACT_ATOMS: atom_id res chain seq x y z
N VAL A 1 -4.41 4.95 -1.84
CA VAL A 1 -5.66 4.78 -1.04
C VAL A 1 -6.82 4.64 -2.02
N ALA A 2 -7.89 3.93 -1.66
CA ALA A 2 -9.08 3.84 -2.49
C ALA A 2 -10.21 4.66 -1.88
N ALA A 3 -11.02 5.33 -2.70
CA ALA A 3 -12.24 6.01 -2.27
C ALA A 3 -13.46 5.38 -2.96
N TYR A 4 -14.55 5.15 -2.22
CA TYR A 4 -15.79 4.66 -2.81
C TYR A 4 -16.57 5.82 -3.44
N CYS A 5 -16.78 5.75 -4.75
CA CYS A 5 -17.39 6.79 -5.58
C CYS A 5 -18.79 6.39 -6.09
N GLY A 6 -19.59 5.72 -5.24
CA GLY A 6 -20.95 5.32 -5.57
C GLY A 6 -20.99 4.30 -6.72
N ALA A 7 -21.72 4.63 -7.80
CA ALA A 7 -21.85 3.75 -8.97
C ALA A 7 -20.51 3.42 -9.65
N ALA A 8 -19.49 4.27 -9.48
CA ALA A 8 -18.15 4.03 -10.02
C ALA A 8 -17.31 3.04 -9.18
N GLY A 9 -17.81 2.61 -8.02
CA GLY A 9 -17.09 1.68 -7.14
C GLY A 9 -15.90 2.31 -6.44
N TRP A 10 -14.93 1.47 -6.05
CA TRP A 10 -13.67 1.91 -5.44
C TRP A 10 -12.73 2.47 -6.51
N VAL A 11 -12.17 3.64 -6.25
CA VAL A 11 -11.23 4.33 -7.13
C VAL A 11 -9.91 4.53 -6.41
N ASP A 12 -8.84 3.94 -6.94
CA ASP A 12 -7.50 4.06 -6.40
C ASP A 12 -6.85 5.41 -6.78
N VAL A 13 -6.30 6.08 -5.77
CA VAL A 13 -5.64 7.38 -5.89
C VAL A 13 -4.34 7.42 -5.09
N ASP A 14 -3.40 8.19 -5.62
CA ASP A 14 -2.18 8.57 -4.93
C ASP A 14 -2.25 10.07 -4.54
N PRO A 15 -2.65 10.35 -3.29
CA PRO A 15 -2.76 11.72 -2.80
C PRO A 15 -1.39 12.37 -2.57
N THR A 16 -0.30 11.61 -2.48
CA THR A 16 1.04 12.19 -2.28
C THR A 16 1.54 12.88 -3.54
N ASN A 17 1.20 12.34 -4.71
CA ASN A 17 1.60 12.89 -6.00
C ASN A 17 0.43 13.56 -6.77
N ASN A 18 -0.77 13.63 -6.19
CA ASN A 18 -1.98 14.20 -6.81
C ASN A 18 -2.32 13.55 -8.16
N VAL A 19 -2.25 12.22 -8.22
CA VAL A 19 -2.55 11.43 -9.42
C VAL A 19 -3.48 10.26 -9.10
N ARG A 20 -4.07 9.67 -10.15
CA ARG A 20 -4.72 8.35 -10.02
C ARG A 20 -3.65 7.27 -9.91
N ALA A 21 -3.91 6.25 -9.10
CA ALA A 21 -3.03 5.09 -9.07
C ALA A 21 -3.03 4.40 -10.44
N SER A 22 -1.87 3.93 -10.88
CA SER A 22 -1.68 3.28 -12.17
C SER A 22 -0.89 1.97 -11.99
N THR A 23 -0.34 1.42 -13.07
CA THR A 23 0.41 0.15 -13.09
C THR A 23 1.68 0.16 -12.23
N ASP A 24 2.16 1.34 -11.83
CA ASP A 24 3.27 1.56 -10.91
C ASP A 24 2.85 1.48 -9.42
N HIS A 25 1.55 1.42 -9.13
CA HIS A 25 0.98 1.26 -7.80
C HIS A 25 0.41 -0.15 -7.63
N ILE A 26 1.17 -1.04 -6.97
CA ILE A 26 0.75 -2.43 -6.78
C ILE A 26 0.01 -2.57 -5.43
N PRO A 27 -1.31 -2.87 -5.42
CA PRO A 27 -2.04 -3.09 -4.17
C PRO A 27 -1.59 -4.40 -3.51
N LEU A 28 -1.11 -4.32 -2.27
CA LEU A 28 -0.66 -5.49 -1.49
C LEU A 28 -1.71 -6.01 -0.52
N ALA A 29 -2.58 -5.13 0.01
CA ALA A 29 -3.60 -5.45 1.00
C ALA A 29 -4.70 -4.37 1.04
N TYR A 30 -5.87 -4.73 1.56
CA TYR A 30 -7.01 -3.83 1.76
C TYR A 30 -7.43 -3.83 3.23
N GLY A 31 -7.66 -2.64 3.79
CA GLY A 31 -8.10 -2.43 5.17
C GLY A 31 -8.72 -1.05 5.33
N ARG A 32 -9.40 -0.81 6.45
CA ARG A 32 -10.08 0.48 6.70
C ARG A 32 -9.08 1.57 7.04
N ASP A 33 -8.03 1.19 7.74
CA ASP A 33 -6.90 2.04 8.07
C ASP A 33 -5.59 1.22 8.06
N TYR A 34 -4.47 1.89 8.35
CA TYR A 34 -3.16 1.26 8.34
C TYR A 34 -3.03 0.06 9.29
N ASN A 35 -3.75 0.03 10.42
CA ASN A 35 -3.63 -1.04 11.41
C ASN A 35 -4.17 -2.39 10.92
N ASP A 36 -5.07 -2.39 9.94
CA ASP A 36 -5.62 -3.58 9.32
C ASP A 36 -4.61 -4.25 8.36
N VAL A 37 -3.64 -3.47 7.84
CA VAL A 37 -2.72 -3.88 6.77
C VAL A 37 -1.24 -3.63 7.09
N ALA A 38 -0.93 -3.32 8.36
CA ALA A 38 0.43 -3.03 8.77
C ALA A 38 1.33 -4.25 8.50
N PRO A 39 2.43 -4.09 7.72
CA PRO A 39 3.31 -5.21 7.39
C PRO A 39 4.00 -5.79 8.64
N ILE A 40 4.16 -4.98 9.69
CA ILE A 40 4.70 -5.37 10.98
C ILE A 40 3.83 -4.74 12.08
N ARG A 41 3.41 -5.54 13.06
CA ARG A 41 2.60 -5.10 14.22
C ARG A 41 3.05 -5.81 15.50
N GLY A 42 2.96 -5.14 16.64
CA GLY A 42 3.21 -5.71 17.97
C GLY A 42 4.26 -4.95 18.76
N VAL A 43 4.75 -5.57 19.83
CA VAL A 43 5.80 -5.03 20.71
C VAL A 43 7.06 -5.88 20.53
N PHE A 44 8.18 -5.21 20.24
CA PHE A 44 9.49 -5.85 20.17
C PHE A 44 10.23 -5.58 21.49
N LEU A 45 10.60 -6.64 22.21
CA LEU A 45 11.36 -6.57 23.45
C LEU A 45 12.80 -7.02 23.19
N GLY A 46 13.75 -6.10 23.38
CA GLY A 46 15.17 -6.31 23.08
C GLY A 46 15.82 -5.08 22.46
N GLY A 47 17.07 -5.21 22.00
CA GLY A 47 17.82 -4.14 21.32
C GLY A 47 18.63 -4.68 20.15
N GLY A 48 18.92 -3.81 19.18
CA GLY A 48 19.61 -4.14 17.94
C GLY A 48 19.22 -3.19 16.82
N ALA A 49 19.93 -3.21 15.70
CA ALA A 49 19.58 -2.40 14.53
C ALA A 49 18.48 -3.10 13.71
N HIS A 50 17.41 -2.36 13.40
CA HIS A 50 16.34 -2.82 12.52
C HIS A 50 16.54 -2.22 11.12
N HIS A 51 16.52 -3.07 10.09
CA HIS A 51 16.65 -2.66 8.70
C HIS A 51 15.43 -3.15 7.92
N LEU A 52 14.78 -2.24 7.20
CA LEU A 52 13.69 -2.56 6.27
C LEU A 52 14.20 -2.38 4.85
N LYS A 53 14.18 -3.46 4.07
CA LYS A 53 14.46 -3.43 2.63
C LYS A 53 13.17 -3.77 1.89
N VAL A 54 12.74 -2.87 1.02
CA VAL A 54 11.55 -3.05 0.17
C VAL A 54 11.99 -2.95 -1.29
N SER A 55 11.53 -3.87 -2.12
CA SER A 55 11.73 -3.87 -3.56
C SER A 55 10.51 -4.46 -4.23
N VAL A 56 10.14 -3.91 -5.39
CA VAL A 56 9.06 -4.42 -6.24
C VAL A 56 9.66 -4.64 -7.62
N ASP A 57 9.33 -5.78 -8.23
CA ASP A 57 9.73 -6.11 -9.60
C ASP A 57 8.45 -6.45 -10.39
N VAL A 58 8.34 -5.96 -11.62
CA VAL A 58 7.15 -6.11 -12.47
C VAL A 58 7.55 -6.53 -13.87
N CYS A 59 6.81 -7.49 -14.43
CA CYS A 59 6.98 -7.89 -15.83
C CYS A 59 6.09 -7.00 -16.73
N PRO A 60 6.59 -6.51 -17.87
CA PRO A 60 5.75 -5.83 -18.86
C PRO A 60 4.62 -6.75 -19.34
N GLN A 61 3.42 -6.22 -19.51
CA GLN A 61 2.35 -6.92 -20.25
C GLN A 61 2.39 -6.49 -21.72
N GLU A 62 2.18 -7.45 -22.62
CA GLU A 62 2.07 -7.24 -24.08
C GLU A 62 0.79 -6.49 -24.48
#